data_AF-A0A5C2HQS6-F1
#
_entry.id   AF-A0A5C2HQS6-F1
#
_cell.length_a   1.000
_cell.length_b   1.000
_cell.length_c   1.000
_cell.angle_alpha   90.00
_cell.angle_beta   90.00
_cell.angle_gamma   90.00
#
_symmetry.space_group_name_H-M   'P 1'
#
loop_
_entity.id
_entity.type
_entity.pdbx_description
1 polymer ?
#
loop_
_entity_poly.entity_id
_entity_poly.type
_entity_poly.pdbx_seq_one_letter_code
_entity_poly.pdbx_strand_id
1 'polypeptide(L)'
;MEHDLELPAYNLLDEPWIPVRDRCGNVVDISLTEALLNGRDYAAIAETSPPNLIALYRLLLAVLHRALTTQYGAWRDQDRADWFRNGLPEQAITAYLELWRDRFWLFHPTAPEAVK
;
A
#
# COMPACT_ATOMS: atom_id res chain seq x y z
N MET A 1 26.17 4.73 -29.17
CA MET A 1 25.17 5.54 -28.45
C MET A 1 24.66 4.65 -27.35
N GLU A 2 25.34 4.70 -26.20
CA GLU A 2 24.89 4.03 -24.98
C GLU A 2 23.63 4.78 -24.54
N HIS A 3 22.47 4.12 -24.57
CA HIS A 3 21.32 4.62 -23.82
C HIS A 3 21.62 4.31 -22.35
N ASP A 4 22.03 5.32 -21.59
CA ASP A 4 21.90 5.28 -20.12
C ASP A 4 20.42 5.04 -19.83
N LEU A 5 20.09 3.81 -19.46
CA LEU A 5 18.76 3.45 -18.99
C LEU A 5 18.64 3.96 -17.56
N GLU A 6 18.39 5.26 -17.38
CA GLU A 6 17.82 5.76 -16.13
C GLU A 6 16.45 5.08 -15.99
N LEU A 7 16.39 4.01 -15.19
CA LEU A 7 15.11 3.42 -14.82
C LEU A 7 14.29 4.52 -14.13
N PRO A 8 13.09 4.85 -14.63
CA PRO A 8 12.28 5.87 -13.99
C PRO A 8 12.02 5.46 -12.56
N ALA A 9 12.24 6.40 -11.63
CA ALA A 9 12.02 6.19 -10.22
C ALA A 9 10.58 5.68 -10.00
N TYR A 10 10.43 4.54 -9.32
CA TYR A 10 9.12 3.89 -9.15
C TYR A 10 8.92 3.48 -7.70
N ASN A 11 8.13 4.25 -6.97
CA ASN A 11 7.79 3.96 -5.57
C ASN A 11 6.39 3.38 -5.48
N LEU A 12 6.27 2.19 -4.90
CA LEU A 12 4.99 1.48 -4.75
C LEU A 12 3.98 2.23 -3.87
N LEU A 13 4.42 3.21 -3.08
CA LEU A 13 3.55 4.05 -2.25
C LEU A 13 2.78 5.08 -3.06
N ASP A 14 3.31 5.54 -4.19
CA ASP A 14 2.74 6.66 -4.96
C ASP A 14 2.25 6.22 -6.33
N GLU A 15 3.00 5.31 -6.96
CA GLU A 15 2.70 4.87 -8.32
C GLU A 15 1.54 3.88 -8.34
N PRO A 16 0.66 3.93 -9.36
CA PRO A 16 -0.44 3.00 -9.48
C PRO A 16 0.05 1.63 -9.95
N TRP A 17 -0.27 0.58 -9.19
CA TRP A 17 0.10 -0.80 -9.53
C TRP A 17 -0.84 -1.88 -8.97
N ILE A 18 -1.71 -1.52 -8.03
CA ILE A 18 -2.67 -2.44 -7.43
C ILE A 18 -3.99 -2.33 -8.21
N PRO A 19 -4.39 -3.36 -8.97
CA PRO A 19 -5.64 -3.31 -9.71
C PRO A 19 -6.82 -3.42 -8.73
N VAL A 20 -7.73 -2.46 -8.79
CA VAL A 20 -8.96 -2.43 -8.00
C VAL A 20 -10.16 -2.19 -8.89
N ARG A 21 -11.32 -2.66 -8.44
CA ARG A 21 -12.61 -2.32 -9.02
C ARG A 21 -13.21 -1.17 -8.23
N ASP A 22 -13.47 -0.04 -8.88
CA ASP A 22 -14.18 1.08 -8.26
C ASP A 22 -15.66 0.72 -8.00
N ARG A 23 -16.38 1.62 -7.30
CA ARG A 23 -17.82 1.45 -7.04
C ARG A 23 -18.70 1.59 -8.30
N CYS A 24 -18.15 2.09 -9.41
CA CYS A 24 -18.81 2.16 -10.71
C CYS A 24 -18.60 0.91 -11.56
N GLY A 25 -17.73 -0.01 -11.14
CA GLY A 25 -17.40 -1.26 -11.82
C GLY A 25 -16.18 -1.19 -12.75
N ASN A 26 -15.52 -0.03 -12.88
CA ASN A 26 -14.31 0.10 -13.68
C ASN A 26 -13.12 -0.53 -12.96
N VAL A 27 -12.18 -1.06 -13.72
CA VAL A 27 -10.89 -1.52 -13.18
C VAL A 27 -9.86 -0.42 -13.38
N VAL A 28 -9.25 0.01 -12.29
CA VAL A 28 -8.21 1.04 -12.25
C VAL A 28 -7.06 0.56 -11.39
N ASP A 29 -5.84 1.00 -11.70
CA ASP A 29 -4.68 0.76 -10.85
C ASP A 29 -4.51 1.92 -9.89
N ILE A 30 -4.27 1.60 -8.61
CA ILE A 30 -4.06 2.58 -7.54
C ILE A 30 -2.74 2.30 -6.81
N SER A 31 -2.28 3.30 -6.06
CA SER A 31 -1.07 3.18 -5.25
C SER A 31 -1.32 2.41 -3.95
N LEU A 32 -0.25 1.96 -3.28
CA LEU A 32 -0.37 1.33 -1.97
C LEU A 32 -0.95 2.28 -0.91
N THR A 33 -0.61 3.56 -0.98
CA THR A 33 -1.15 4.59 -0.07
C THR A 33 -2.65 4.75 -0.26
N GLU A 34 -3.10 4.87 -1.51
CA GLU A 34 -4.52 5.01 -1.85
C GLU A 34 -5.32 3.75 -1.44
N ALA A 35 -4.77 2.55 -1.63
CA ALA A 35 -5.41 1.32 -1.22
C ALA A 35 -5.63 1.23 0.30
N LEU A 36 -4.73 1.79 1.10
CA LEU A 36 -4.82 1.77 2.56
C LEU A 36 -5.68 2.88 3.15
N LEU A 37 -5.64 4.09 2.58
CA LEU A 37 -6.39 5.25 3.07
C LEU A 37 -7.83 5.28 2.52
N ASN A 38 -7.99 4.99 1.23
CA ASN A 38 -9.27 5.12 0.52
C ASN A 38 -9.90 3.76 0.22
N GLY A 39 -9.52 2.69 0.92
CA GLY A 39 -10.01 1.33 0.67
C GLY A 39 -11.54 1.19 0.65
N ARG A 40 -12.28 2.11 1.29
CA ARG A 40 -13.75 2.16 1.28
C ARG A 40 -14.33 2.60 -0.07
N ASP A 41 -13.57 3.25 -0.93
CA ASP A 41 -14.05 3.76 -2.22
C ASP A 41 -14.00 2.70 -3.33
N TYR A 42 -13.37 1.57 -3.07
CA TYR A 42 -13.25 0.44 -3.99
C TYR A 42 -14.12 -0.74 -3.55
N ALA A 43 -14.60 -1.50 -4.52
CA ALA A 43 -15.42 -2.68 -4.30
C ALA A 43 -14.57 -3.91 -3.96
N ALA A 44 -13.44 -4.10 -4.65
CA ALA A 44 -12.52 -5.23 -4.45
C ALA A 44 -11.19 -5.02 -5.20
N ILE A 45 -10.17 -5.79 -4.83
CA ILE A 45 -8.97 -5.98 -5.68
C ILE A 45 -9.38 -6.77 -6.94
N ALA A 46 -8.95 -6.31 -8.11
CA ALA A 46 -9.31 -6.84 -9.42
C ALA A 46 -8.27 -7.81 -10.02
N GLU A 47 -7.31 -8.29 -9.21
CA GLU A 47 -6.36 -9.34 -9.59
C GLU A 47 -7.07 -10.67 -9.84
N THR A 48 -6.73 -11.34 -10.94
CA THR A 48 -7.36 -12.57 -11.43
C THR A 48 -6.60 -13.82 -11.03
N SER A 49 -5.29 -13.70 -10.76
CA SER A 49 -4.44 -14.78 -10.28
C SER A 49 -4.65 -15.02 -8.78
N PRO A 50 -5.16 -16.20 -8.35
CA PRO A 50 -5.41 -16.46 -6.93
C PRO A 50 -4.17 -16.31 -6.03
N PRO A 51 -2.96 -16.77 -6.44
CA PRO A 51 -1.74 -16.54 -5.66
C PRO A 51 -1.42 -15.06 -5.47
N ASN A 52 -1.52 -14.25 -6.53
CA ASN A 52 -1.23 -12.82 -6.45
C ASN A 52 -2.26 -12.08 -5.59
N LEU A 53 -3.55 -12.43 -5.75
CA LEU A 53 -4.62 -11.84 -4.96
C LEU A 53 -4.37 -12.04 -3.45
N ILE A 54 -4.02 -13.26 -3.05
CA ILE A 54 -3.68 -13.56 -1.65
C ILE A 54 -2.43 -12.79 -1.21
N ALA A 55 -1.41 -12.69 -2.07
CA ALA A 55 -0.19 -11.93 -1.77
C ALA A 55 -0.49 -10.44 -1.54
N LEU A 56 -1.32 -9.83 -2.38
CA LEU A 56 -1.76 -8.43 -2.25
C LEU A 56 -2.50 -8.19 -0.94
N TYR A 57 -3.49 -9.03 -0.59
CA TYR A 57 -4.19 -8.91 0.68
C TYR A 57 -3.24 -9.05 1.87
N ARG A 58 -2.29 -10.00 1.82
CA ARG A 58 -1.29 -10.17 2.88
C ARG A 58 -0.38 -8.96 3.01
N LEU A 59 0.04 -8.36 1.90
CA LEU A 59 0.84 -7.14 1.89
C LEU A 59 0.08 -5.99 2.55
N LEU A 60 -1.14 -5.70 2.09
CA LEU A 60 -1.98 -4.62 2.63
C LEU A 60 -2.21 -4.80 4.13
N LEU A 61 -2.59 -6.01 4.55
CA LEU A 61 -2.83 -6.32 5.96
C LEU A 61 -1.55 -6.21 6.80
N ALA A 62 -0.40 -6.67 6.29
CA ALA A 62 0.87 -6.58 7.01
C ALA A 62 1.31 -5.14 7.21
N VAL A 63 1.19 -4.29 6.18
CA VAL A 63 1.54 -2.86 6.25
C VAL A 63 0.60 -2.14 7.22
N LEU A 64 -0.72 -2.35 7.08
CA LEU A 64 -1.72 -1.77 7.98
C LEU A 64 -1.47 -2.19 9.43
N HIS A 65 -1.28 -3.49 9.67
CA HIS A 65 -1.03 -4.03 11.01
C HIS A 65 0.22 -3.40 11.63
N ARG A 66 1.31 -3.30 10.86
CA ARG A 66 2.57 -2.73 11.36
C ARG A 66 2.43 -1.24 11.64
N ALA A 67 1.75 -0.47 10.78
CA ALA A 67 1.47 0.94 11.02
C ALA A 67 0.71 1.17 12.34
N LEU A 68 -0.38 0.42 12.54
CA LEU A 68 -1.20 0.53 13.75
C LEU A 68 -0.45 0.06 14.99
N THR A 69 0.36 -1.00 14.87
CA THR A 69 1.17 -1.50 15.98
C THR A 69 2.32 -0.55 16.34
N THR A 70 2.92 0.14 15.36
CA THR A 70 3.95 1.14 15.61
C THR A 70 3.40 2.34 16.37
N GLN A 71 2.18 2.79 16.05
CA GLN A 71 1.58 3.96 16.70
C GLN A 71 0.92 3.64 18.06
N TYR A 72 0.17 2.53 18.14
CA TYR A 72 -0.68 2.21 19.29
C TYR A 72 -0.17 1.03 20.12
N GLY A 73 0.88 0.34 19.68
CA GLY A 73 1.35 -0.90 20.31
C GLY A 73 0.33 -2.02 20.16
N ALA A 74 0.06 -2.74 21.25
CA ALA A 74 -1.01 -3.74 21.28
C ALA A 74 -2.38 -3.05 21.36
N TRP A 75 -3.17 -3.18 20.30
CA TRP A 75 -4.55 -2.69 20.23
C TRP A 75 -5.55 -3.81 20.56
N ARG A 76 -6.73 -3.42 21.04
CA ARG A 76 -7.79 -4.31 21.52
C ARG A 76 -8.90 -4.46 20.47
N ASP A 77 -9.78 -5.43 20.70
CA ASP A 77 -10.96 -5.64 19.86
C ASP A 77 -11.87 -4.41 19.76
N GLN A 78 -11.92 -3.59 20.82
CA GLN A 78 -12.66 -2.31 20.83
C GLN A 78 -12.08 -1.32 19.82
N ASP A 79 -10.76 -1.18 19.77
CA ASP A 79 -10.07 -0.27 18.86
C ASP A 79 -10.35 -0.69 17.40
N ARG A 80 -10.31 -2.00 17.09
CA ARG A 80 -10.73 -2.51 15.77
C ARG A 80 -12.18 -2.18 15.44
N ALA A 81 -13.08 -2.37 16.40
CA ALA A 81 -14.51 -2.14 16.17
C ALA A 81 -14.78 -0.66 15.89
N ASP A 82 -14.05 0.23 16.56
CA ASP A 82 -14.10 1.67 16.29
C ASP A 82 -13.54 2.00 14.91
N TRP A 83 -12.40 1.43 14.51
CA TRP A 83 -11.86 1.65 13.17
C TRP A 83 -12.77 1.11 12.05
N PHE A 84 -13.43 -0.02 12.29
CA PHE A 84 -14.41 -0.57 11.37
C PHE A 84 -15.60 0.37 11.16
N ARG A 85 -16.07 1.05 12.21
CA ARG A 85 -17.18 2.00 12.11
C ARG A 85 -16.74 3.35 11.55
N ASN A 86 -15.71 3.94 12.15
CA ASN A 86 -15.37 5.35 12.01
C ASN A 86 -14.26 5.62 10.98
N GLY A 87 -13.61 4.57 10.47
CA GLY A 87 -12.47 4.70 9.56
C GLY A 87 -11.16 4.32 10.24
N LEU A 88 -10.17 4.00 9.41
CA LEU A 88 -8.83 3.67 9.90
C LEU A 88 -8.12 4.96 10.38
N PRO A 89 -7.20 4.88 11.34
CA PRO A 89 -6.36 6.02 11.74
C PRO A 89 -5.40 6.43 10.63
N GLU A 90 -5.85 7.30 9.72
CA GLU A 90 -5.09 7.73 8.54
C GLU A 90 -3.71 8.29 8.92
N GLN A 91 -3.61 9.11 9.97
CA GLN A 91 -2.34 9.68 10.42
C GLN A 91 -1.32 8.60 10.83
N ALA A 92 -1.76 7.51 11.47
CA ALA A 92 -0.87 6.42 11.86
C ALA A 92 -0.35 5.66 10.62
N ILE A 93 -1.21 5.49 9.61
CA ILE A 93 -0.86 4.86 8.34
C ILE A 93 0.13 5.74 7.59
N THR A 94 -0.19 7.01 7.35
CA THR A 94 0.67 7.95 6.62
C THR A 94 2.03 8.10 7.30
N ALA A 95 2.08 8.27 8.63
CA ALA A 95 3.35 8.38 9.35
C ALA A 95 4.23 7.12 9.19
N TYR A 96 3.63 5.93 9.19
CA TYR A 96 4.36 4.69 8.98
C TYR A 96 4.86 4.54 7.54
N LEU A 97 4.03 4.87 6.55
CA LEU A 97 4.41 4.80 5.13
C LEU A 97 5.57 5.76 4.83
N GLU A 98 5.52 6.99 5.34
CA GLU A 98 6.60 7.96 5.19
C GLU A 98 7.90 7.51 5.88
N LEU A 99 7.81 6.96 7.10
CA LEU A 99 8.97 6.43 7.81
C LEU A 99 9.70 5.33 7.03
N TRP A 100 8.97 4.53 6.25
CA TRP A 100 9.52 3.39 5.51
C TRP A 100 9.58 3.60 4.00
N ARG A 101 9.35 4.82 3.52
CA ARG A 101 9.25 5.18 2.09
C ARG A 101 10.41 4.67 1.26
N ASP A 102 11.62 4.77 1.81
CA ASP A 102 12.85 4.33 1.13
C ASP A 102 12.90 2.82 0.86
N ARG A 103 12.10 2.00 1.55
CA ARG A 103 12.01 0.55 1.33
C ARG A 103 11.01 0.14 0.24
N PHE A 104 10.21 1.08 -0.26
CA PHE A 104 9.17 0.81 -1.26
C PHE A 104 9.56 1.25 -2.69
N TRP A 105 10.80 1.68 -2.90
CA TRP A 105 11.34 1.89 -4.24
C TRP A 105 11.58 0.54 -4.92
N LEU A 106 10.87 0.30 -6.02
CA LEU A 106 11.18 -0.79 -6.95
C LEU A 106 12.39 -0.41 -7.83
N PHE A 107 12.41 0.84 -8.28
CA PHE A 107 13.55 1.46 -8.96
C PHE A 107 13.87 2.76 -8.24
N HIS A 108 15.02 2.80 -7.57
CA HIS A 108 15.43 3.98 -6.82
C HIS A 108 16.10 4.99 -7.75
N PRO A 109 15.79 6.30 -7.65
CA PRO A 109 16.36 7.33 -8.53
C PRO A 109 17.89 7.45 -8.45
N THR A 110 18.47 7.07 -7.31
CA THR A 110 19.90 7.29 -7.01
C THR A 110 20.65 6.05 -6.51
N ALA A 111 20.04 4.85 -6.51
CA ALA A 111 20.69 3.63 -6.02
C ALA A 111 20.18 2.36 -6.73
N PRO A 112 20.92 1.80 -7.70
CA PRO A 112 20.44 0.68 -8.51
C PRO A 112 20.13 -0.60 -7.70
N GLU A 113 20.74 -0.78 -6.53
CA GLU A 113 20.55 -1.97 -5.70
C GLU A 113 20.65 -1.61 -4.21
N ALA A 114 19.53 -1.56 -3.50
CA ALA A 114 19.51 -1.52 -2.04
C ALA A 114 18.66 -2.67 -1.47
N VAL A 115 18.93 -3.89 -1.93
CA VAL A 115 18.63 -5.10 -1.14
C VAL A 115 19.78 -5.30 -0.17
N LYS A 116 19.53 -5.02 1.10
CA LYS A 116 20.36 -5.52 2.21
C LYS A 116 19.45 -6.04 3.31
#